data_AF-A0A8C6ZBD7-F1
#
_entry.id   AF-A0A8C6ZBD7-F1
#
_cell.length_a   1.000
_cell.length_b   1.000
_cell.length_c   1.000
_cell.angle_alpha   90.00
_cell.angle_beta   90.00
_cell.angle_gamma   90.00
#
_symmetry.space_group_name_H-M   'P 1'
#
loop_
_entity.id
_entity.type
_entity.pdbx_description
1 polymer ?
#
loop_
_entity_poly.entity_id
_entity_poly.type
_entity_poly.pdbx_seq_one_letter_code
_entity_poly.pdbx_strand_id
1 'polypeptide(L)'
;SPFPALAVCPVPWGTPQFCLCPGGATLTLLPLLCPADDEVMATDVTPPASAELTELGKCLMKQEDVCTAMLITAYTSLSWKDTLSCQRTTTQLCWPLLKQVLAGNLLPDAVSWFFTSVLRGLQMHGQHDGCMAALVHLAFQIYEALRPRYAELKVVMEQIPDLQRESLEQFESKLLNPTLQKVADKRRKDHFKRLIAGCIGKSLGEQFRKEVHIRNLPSLFKKVKPSLETDMLENEDGEGLTTLFEP
;
A
#
# COMPACT_ATOMS: atom_id res chain seq x y z
N SER A 1 -29.57 21.78 -0.99
CA SER A 1 -28.56 20.84 -1.49
C SER A 1 -27.69 20.44 -0.30
N PRO A 2 -27.56 19.15 0.07
CA PRO A 2 -27.09 18.85 1.42
C PRO A 2 -25.70 18.20 1.43
N PHE A 3 -24.73 18.75 0.70
CA PHE A 3 -23.31 18.49 0.97
C PHE A 3 -22.54 19.76 0.60
N PRO A 4 -22.07 20.56 1.58
CA PRO A 4 -21.07 21.56 1.29
C PRO A 4 -19.79 20.85 0.86
N ALA A 5 -19.03 21.59 0.06
CA ALA A 5 -17.82 21.15 -0.57
C ALA A 5 -16.79 20.57 0.44
N LEU A 6 -16.51 19.26 0.38
CA LEU A 6 -15.26 18.66 0.88
C LEU A 6 -14.05 19.30 0.15
N ALA A 7 -13.70 20.53 0.53
CA ALA A 7 -12.54 21.24 -0.01
C ALA A 7 -11.29 20.63 0.61
N VAL A 8 -10.60 19.78 -0.16
CA VAL A 8 -9.28 19.27 0.19
C VAL A 8 -8.25 20.14 -0.50
N CYS A 9 -7.40 20.84 0.24
CA CYS A 9 -6.32 21.61 -0.35
C CYS A 9 -5.33 20.68 -1.08
N PRO A 10 -5.07 20.89 -2.38
CA PRO A 10 -4.11 20.07 -3.12
C PRO A 10 -2.69 20.42 -2.66
N VAL A 11 -1.99 19.45 -2.07
CA VAL A 11 -0.54 19.55 -1.85
C VAL A 11 0.15 18.56 -2.79
N PRO A 12 1.05 19.03 -3.68
CA PRO A 12 1.87 18.12 -4.46
C PRO A 12 2.84 17.42 -3.52
N TRP A 13 2.65 16.10 -3.37
CA TRP A 13 3.67 15.15 -2.90
C TRP A 13 4.52 15.63 -1.71
N GLY A 14 3.84 16.00 -0.61
CA GLY A 14 4.45 16.36 0.66
C GLY A 14 3.54 16.00 1.84
N THR A 15 4.13 15.88 3.03
CA THR A 15 3.45 15.68 4.31
C THR A 15 2.32 16.70 4.49
N PRO A 16 1.10 16.29 4.89
CA PRO A 16 0.01 17.23 5.13
C PRO A 16 0.35 18.13 6.32
N GLN A 17 0.48 19.43 6.08
CA GLN A 17 0.52 20.44 7.14
C GLN A 17 -0.91 20.91 7.37
N PHE A 18 -1.52 20.45 8.47
CA PHE A 18 -2.83 20.95 8.91
C PHE A 18 -2.62 22.21 9.74
N CYS A 19 -3.13 23.35 9.25
CA CYS A 19 -3.37 24.51 10.10
C CYS A 19 -4.67 24.26 10.87
N LEU A 20 -4.56 23.88 12.15
CA LEU A 20 -5.69 24.01 13.07
C LEU A 20 -5.84 25.49 13.44
N CYS A 21 -6.99 26.08 13.15
CA CYS A 21 -7.41 27.32 13.81
C CYS A 21 -7.59 27.05 15.32
N PRO A 22 -7.18 27.97 16.21
CA PRO A 22 -7.14 27.70 17.64
C PRO A 22 -8.55 27.74 18.23
N GLY A 23 -9.06 26.57 18.60
CA GLY A 23 -10.26 26.39 19.42
C GLY A 23 -10.07 25.13 20.25
N GLY A 24 -9.71 25.31 21.52
CA GLY A 24 -9.20 24.25 22.38
C GLY A 24 -10.20 23.15 22.72
N ALA A 25 -9.70 21.91 22.71
CA ALA A 25 -10.08 20.86 23.64
C ALA A 25 -8.91 19.86 23.72
N THR A 26 -8.29 19.76 24.89
CA THR A 26 -7.20 18.81 25.17
C THR A 26 -7.82 17.44 25.42
N LEU A 27 -7.58 16.47 24.54
CA LEU A 27 -7.87 15.06 24.82
C LEU A 27 -6.57 14.38 25.27
N THR A 28 -6.50 14.06 26.54
CA THR A 28 -5.40 13.33 27.18
C THR A 28 -5.33 11.90 26.63
N LEU A 29 -4.23 11.55 25.96
CA LEU A 29 -3.98 10.19 25.49
C LEU A 29 -3.48 9.33 26.66
N LEU A 30 -4.24 8.34 27.12
CA LEU A 30 -3.75 7.31 28.03
C LEU A 30 -2.89 6.30 27.23
N PRO A 31 -1.75 5.84 27.76
CA PRO A 31 -0.92 4.85 27.08
C PRO A 31 -1.53 3.45 27.25
N LEU A 32 -1.95 2.82 26.15
CA LEU A 32 -2.26 1.39 26.14
C LEU A 32 -0.93 0.61 26.06
N LEU A 33 -0.59 -0.08 27.14
CA LEU A 33 0.49 -1.08 27.17
C LEU A 33 0.12 -2.28 26.28
N CYS A 34 1.05 -2.71 25.43
CA CYS A 34 1.01 -4.02 24.78
C CYS A 34 1.58 -5.09 25.73
N PRO A 35 0.88 -6.19 26.01
CA PRO A 35 1.52 -7.44 26.37
C PRO A 35 1.84 -8.23 25.09
N ALA A 36 3.11 -8.58 24.93
CA ALA A 36 3.52 -9.66 24.05
C ALA A 36 3.16 -10.99 24.73
N ASP A 37 2.60 -11.94 23.97
CA ASP A 37 3.09 -13.32 23.93
C ASP A 37 2.35 -14.13 22.85
N ASP A 38 3.13 -14.98 22.20
CA ASP A 38 2.79 -15.96 21.17
C ASP A 38 1.74 -16.99 21.66
N GLU A 39 0.84 -17.40 20.75
CA GLU A 39 0.43 -18.80 20.55
C GLU A 39 -0.42 -18.87 19.29
N VAL A 40 0.09 -19.63 18.31
CA VAL A 40 -0.41 -19.77 16.96
C VAL A 40 -1.47 -20.86 16.88
N MET A 41 -2.73 -20.48 16.62
CA MET A 41 -3.73 -21.39 16.06
C MET A 41 -4.20 -20.84 14.73
N ALA A 42 -3.64 -21.41 13.66
CA ALA A 42 -4.08 -21.18 12.28
C ALA A 42 -5.45 -21.85 12.09
N THR A 43 -6.52 -21.16 12.44
CA THR A 43 -7.83 -21.44 11.87
C THR A 43 -7.88 -20.83 10.48
N ASP A 44 -8.24 -21.64 9.50
CA ASP A 44 -8.47 -21.27 8.09
C ASP A 44 -9.45 -20.10 7.99
N VAL A 45 -8.93 -18.87 7.94
CA VAL A 45 -9.74 -17.66 7.79
C VAL A 45 -10.08 -17.54 6.31
N THR A 46 -11.23 -18.10 5.94
CA THR A 46 -11.97 -17.64 4.76
C THR A 46 -12.06 -16.11 4.86
N PRO A 47 -11.61 -15.33 3.85
CA PRO A 47 -11.65 -13.88 3.95
C PRO A 47 -13.09 -13.47 4.23
N PRO A 48 -13.35 -12.63 5.26
CA PRO A 48 -14.70 -12.28 5.62
C PRO A 48 -15.41 -11.69 4.39
N ALA A 49 -16.65 -12.13 4.18
CA ALA A 49 -17.61 -11.44 3.33
C ALA A 49 -17.46 -9.94 3.57
N SER A 50 -17.39 -9.14 2.50
CA SER A 50 -17.08 -7.71 2.56
C SER A 50 -17.69 -7.07 3.80
N ALA A 51 -16.85 -6.61 4.74
CA ALA A 51 -17.32 -6.05 5.99
C ALA A 51 -18.37 -4.98 5.68
N GLU A 52 -19.56 -5.08 6.26
CA GLU A 52 -20.59 -4.05 6.09
C GLU A 52 -20.64 -3.18 7.35
N LEU A 53 -21.04 -1.92 7.19
CA LEU A 53 -21.28 -1.08 8.36
C LEU A 53 -22.46 -1.62 9.15
N THR A 54 -22.30 -1.64 10.47
CA THR A 54 -23.39 -1.91 11.41
C THR A 54 -24.47 -0.82 11.32
N GLU A 55 -25.66 -1.10 11.85
CA GLU A 55 -26.74 -0.11 11.89
C GLU A 55 -26.36 1.17 12.65
N LEU A 56 -25.58 1.04 13.72
CA LEU A 56 -25.02 2.20 14.42
C LEU A 56 -24.07 2.98 13.51
N GLY A 57 -23.18 2.30 12.77
CA GLY A 57 -22.29 2.93 11.80
C GLY A 57 -23.06 3.70 10.72
N LYS A 58 -24.10 3.09 10.15
CA LYS A 58 -25.01 3.76 9.19
C LYS A 58 -25.69 4.98 9.80
N CYS A 59 -26.09 4.91 11.07
CA CYS A 59 -26.70 6.02 11.79
C CYS A 59 -25.71 7.19 11.97
N LEU A 60 -24.48 6.90 12.40
CA LEU A 60 -23.42 7.91 12.59
C LEU A 60 -23.06 8.62 11.28
N MET A 61 -23.03 7.88 10.17
CA MET A 61 -22.71 8.43 8.84
C MET A 61 -23.76 9.43 8.31
N LYS A 62 -24.91 9.58 8.97
CA LYS A 62 -25.92 10.62 8.65
C LYS A 62 -25.53 11.99 9.20
N GLN A 63 -24.66 12.05 10.21
CA GLN A 63 -24.17 13.30 10.78
C GLN A 63 -22.93 13.74 9.99
N GLU A 64 -22.97 14.94 9.42
CA GLU A 64 -21.97 15.42 8.46
C GLU A 64 -20.55 15.52 9.05
N ASP A 65 -20.43 16.12 10.24
CA ASP A 65 -19.14 16.28 10.93
C ASP A 65 -18.52 14.92 11.27
N VAL A 66 -19.35 13.98 11.72
CA VAL A 66 -18.91 12.62 12.09
C VAL A 66 -18.50 11.84 10.84
N CYS A 67 -19.31 11.88 9.78
CA CYS A 67 -19.02 11.24 8.51
C CYS A 67 -17.68 11.73 7.93
N THR A 68 -17.49 13.06 7.91
CA THR A 68 -16.27 13.70 7.43
C THR A 68 -15.06 13.30 8.27
N ALA A 69 -15.16 13.37 9.60
CA ALA A 69 -14.09 12.95 10.50
C ALA A 69 -13.73 11.46 10.33
N MET A 70 -14.73 10.57 10.19
CA MET A 70 -14.50 9.14 9.99
C MET A 70 -13.81 8.84 8.66
N LEU A 71 -14.27 9.44 7.56
CA LEU A 71 -13.68 9.27 6.24
C LEU A 71 -12.23 9.79 6.21
N ILE A 72 -12.01 11.01 6.70
CA ILE A 72 -10.68 11.62 6.72
C ILE A 72 -9.72 10.78 7.56
N THR A 73 -10.14 10.40 8.77
CA THR A 73 -9.29 9.62 9.70
C THR A 73 -8.95 8.25 9.12
N ALA A 74 -9.95 7.51 8.61
CA ALA A 74 -9.73 6.18 8.04
C ALA A 74 -8.73 6.21 6.88
N TYR A 75 -8.93 7.13 5.91
CA TYR A 75 -8.04 7.21 4.74
C TYR A 75 -6.67 7.81 5.05
N THR A 76 -6.57 8.74 6.01
CA THR A 76 -5.27 9.28 6.45
C THR A 76 -4.46 8.21 7.18
N SER A 77 -5.12 7.32 7.93
CA SER A 77 -4.45 6.25 8.67
C SER A 77 -3.70 5.25 7.76
N LEU A 78 -4.07 5.16 6.48
CA LEU A 78 -3.39 4.30 5.50
C LEU A 78 -1.92 4.64 5.27
N SER A 79 -1.52 5.88 5.60
CA SER A 79 -0.13 6.35 5.45
C SER A 79 0.63 6.45 6.77
N TRP A 80 0.05 6.00 7.88
CA TRP A 80 0.75 5.94 9.17
C TRP A 80 1.75 4.79 9.18
N LYS A 81 2.83 4.90 9.97
CA LYS A 81 3.86 3.84 10.08
C LYS A 81 3.41 2.62 10.92
N ASP A 82 2.16 2.21 10.78
CA ASP A 82 1.57 1.04 11.42
C ASP A 82 0.91 0.14 10.36
N THR A 83 1.63 -0.89 9.94
CA THR A 83 1.21 -1.85 8.92
C THR A 83 -0.06 -2.61 9.33
N LEU A 84 -0.23 -2.95 10.61
CA LEU A 84 -1.40 -3.69 11.08
C LEU A 84 -2.65 -2.80 11.03
N SER A 85 -2.54 -1.56 11.48
CA SER A 85 -3.63 -0.58 11.36
C SER A 85 -3.98 -0.33 9.90
N CYS A 86 -2.99 -0.15 9.02
CA CYS A 86 -3.24 0.04 7.59
C CYS A 86 -4.05 -1.13 6.99
N GLN A 87 -3.62 -2.38 7.25
CA GLN A 87 -4.32 -3.56 6.74
C GLN A 87 -5.75 -3.67 7.29
N ARG A 88 -5.95 -3.47 8.60
CA ARG A 88 -7.27 -3.55 9.24
C ARG A 88 -8.22 -2.47 8.73
N THR A 89 -7.79 -1.20 8.70
CA THR A 89 -8.62 -0.10 8.22
C THR A 89 -8.98 -0.27 6.75
N THR A 90 -8.04 -0.70 5.91
CA THR A 90 -8.28 -0.97 4.48
C THR A 90 -9.35 -2.03 4.28
N THR A 91 -9.24 -3.16 4.99
CA THR A 91 -10.12 -4.33 4.80
C THR A 91 -11.48 -4.20 5.46
N GLN A 92 -11.58 -3.47 6.58
CA GLN A 92 -12.79 -3.43 7.41
C GLN A 92 -13.56 -2.10 7.32
N LEU A 93 -12.91 -0.97 7.00
CA LEU A 93 -13.51 0.36 7.20
C LEU A 93 -13.56 1.22 5.93
N CYS A 94 -12.48 1.30 5.15
CA CYS A 94 -12.41 2.27 4.03
C CYS A 94 -13.55 2.11 3.03
N TRP A 95 -13.73 0.90 2.48
CA TRP A 95 -14.77 0.65 1.49
C TRP A 95 -16.20 0.81 2.05
N PRO A 96 -16.54 0.26 3.23
CA PRO A 96 -17.87 0.42 3.80
C PRO A 96 -18.24 1.87 4.11
N LEU A 97 -17.27 2.68 4.56
CA LEU A 97 -17.46 4.12 4.77
C LEU A 97 -17.70 4.84 3.44
N LEU A 98 -16.86 4.60 2.44
CA LEU A 98 -17.02 5.23 1.13
C LEU A 98 -18.36 4.87 0.48
N LYS A 99 -18.80 3.61 0.58
CA LYS A 99 -20.11 3.16 0.07
C LYS A 99 -21.28 3.99 0.58
N GLN A 100 -21.24 4.49 1.82
CA GLN A 100 -22.33 5.33 2.35
C GLN A 100 -22.47 6.66 1.62
N VAL A 101 -21.36 7.20 1.12
CA VAL A 101 -21.33 8.51 0.45
C VAL A 101 -21.35 8.41 -1.08
N LEU A 102 -21.19 7.21 -1.65
CA LEU A 102 -21.27 6.96 -3.11
C LEU A 102 -22.64 7.32 -3.72
N ALA A 103 -23.73 7.16 -2.96
CA ALA A 103 -25.07 7.52 -3.39
C ALA A 103 -25.26 9.04 -3.54
N GLY A 104 -24.44 9.84 -2.84
CA GLY A 104 -24.40 11.28 -2.98
C GLY A 104 -23.57 11.74 -4.17
N ASN A 105 -23.42 13.07 -4.29
CA ASN A 105 -22.41 13.67 -5.15
C ASN A 105 -21.19 13.99 -4.29
N LEU A 106 -20.12 13.23 -4.50
CA LEU A 106 -18.80 13.60 -4.01
C LEU A 106 -18.24 14.74 -4.84
N LEU A 107 -17.44 15.58 -4.21
CA LEU A 107 -16.63 16.55 -4.94
C LEU A 107 -15.49 15.86 -5.72
N PRO A 108 -15.14 16.36 -6.91
CA PRO A 108 -13.96 15.94 -7.67
C PRO A 108 -12.66 15.87 -6.83
N ASP A 109 -12.40 16.89 -6.00
CA ASP A 109 -11.21 16.94 -5.15
C ASP A 109 -11.20 15.86 -4.08
N ALA A 110 -12.37 15.59 -3.48
CA ALA A 110 -12.52 14.53 -2.49
C ALA A 110 -12.27 13.14 -3.11
N VAL A 111 -12.80 12.89 -4.31
CA VAL A 111 -12.57 11.64 -5.06
C VAL A 111 -11.08 11.44 -5.34
N SER A 112 -10.42 12.49 -5.82
CA SER A 112 -8.97 12.49 -6.06
C SER A 112 -8.19 12.23 -4.77
N TRP A 113 -8.61 12.84 -3.65
CA TRP A 113 -7.98 12.66 -2.35
C TRP A 113 -8.13 11.25 -1.80
N PHE A 114 -9.32 10.64 -1.87
CA PHE A 114 -9.53 9.26 -1.44
C PHE A 114 -8.63 8.29 -2.21
N PHE A 115 -8.61 8.42 -3.54
CA PHE A 115 -7.79 7.55 -4.37
C PHE A 115 -6.29 7.76 -4.12
N THR A 116 -5.85 9.02 -4.04
CA THR A 116 -4.46 9.36 -3.72
C THR A 116 -4.05 8.85 -2.34
N SER A 117 -4.94 8.90 -1.34
CA SER A 117 -4.65 8.40 0.01
C SER A 117 -4.40 6.89 0.02
N VAL A 118 -5.14 6.12 -0.79
CA VAL A 118 -4.88 4.68 -0.97
C VAL A 118 -3.55 4.45 -1.69
N LEU A 119 -3.24 5.21 -2.74
CA LEU A 119 -1.95 5.12 -3.43
C LEU A 119 -0.77 5.47 -2.51
N ARG A 120 -0.91 6.46 -1.62
CA ARG A 120 0.08 6.79 -0.60
C ARG A 120 0.26 5.66 0.41
N GLY A 121 -0.83 5.04 0.85
CA GLY A 121 -0.74 3.82 1.68
C GLY A 121 -0.01 2.69 0.96
N LEU A 122 -0.22 2.55 -0.35
CA LEU A 122 0.47 1.54 -1.16
C LEU A 122 1.97 1.84 -1.31
N GLN A 123 2.35 3.12 -1.38
CA GLN A 123 3.77 3.54 -1.35
C GLN A 123 4.41 3.26 0.01
N MET A 124 3.68 3.50 1.10
CA MET A 124 4.15 3.28 2.48
C MET A 124 4.29 1.81 2.86
N HIS A 125 3.30 0.98 2.49
CA HIS A 125 3.18 -0.40 2.98
C HIS A 125 3.24 -1.48 1.89
N GLY A 126 3.43 -1.11 0.62
CA GLY A 126 3.39 -2.02 -0.53
C GLY A 126 4.41 -3.16 -0.50
N GLN A 127 5.46 -3.03 0.31
CA GLN A 127 6.44 -4.10 0.55
C GLN A 127 5.87 -5.28 1.35
N HIS A 128 4.75 -5.08 2.05
CA HIS A 128 4.07 -6.12 2.84
C HIS A 128 2.91 -6.69 2.03
N ASP A 129 2.95 -8.00 1.74
CA ASP A 129 1.97 -8.67 0.89
C ASP A 129 0.51 -8.47 1.34
N GLY A 130 0.26 -8.54 2.65
CA GLY A 130 -1.07 -8.35 3.22
C GLY A 130 -1.64 -6.94 2.96
N CYS A 131 -0.81 -5.91 3.16
CA CYS A 131 -1.19 -4.52 2.85
C CYS A 131 -1.31 -4.29 1.36
N MET A 132 -0.34 -4.75 0.56
CA MET A 132 -0.36 -4.63 -0.90
C MET A 132 -1.66 -5.24 -1.46
N ALA A 133 -2.00 -6.46 -1.07
CA ALA A 133 -3.21 -7.13 -1.55
C ALA A 133 -4.49 -6.36 -1.17
N ALA A 134 -4.58 -5.89 0.08
CA ALA A 134 -5.72 -5.13 0.57
C ALA A 134 -5.86 -3.76 -0.13
N LEU A 135 -4.76 -3.01 -0.24
CA LEU A 135 -4.75 -1.67 -0.82
C LEU A 135 -4.96 -1.70 -2.34
N VAL A 136 -4.37 -2.67 -3.05
CA VAL A 136 -4.66 -2.90 -4.48
C VAL A 136 -6.15 -3.22 -4.68
N HIS A 137 -6.73 -4.04 -3.79
CA HIS A 137 -8.15 -4.36 -3.86
C HIS A 137 -9.03 -3.12 -3.62
N LEU A 138 -8.75 -2.34 -2.58
CA LEU A 138 -9.46 -1.10 -2.30
C LEU A 138 -9.33 -0.09 -3.44
N ALA A 139 -8.12 0.12 -3.97
CA ALA A 139 -7.87 1.00 -5.11
C ALA A 139 -8.68 0.55 -6.34
N PHE A 140 -8.73 -0.74 -6.62
CA PHE A 140 -9.53 -1.31 -7.71
C PHE A 140 -11.03 -1.03 -7.52
N GLN A 141 -11.57 -1.25 -6.30
CA GLN A 141 -12.98 -0.98 -5.99
C GLN A 141 -13.33 0.51 -6.15
N ILE A 142 -12.48 1.40 -5.65
CA ILE A 142 -12.65 2.86 -5.78
C ILE A 142 -12.65 3.25 -7.25
N TYR A 143 -11.65 2.78 -8.02
CA TYR A 143 -11.54 3.11 -9.43
C TYR A 143 -12.73 2.60 -10.22
N GLU A 144 -13.12 1.34 -10.06
CA GLU A 144 -14.26 0.74 -10.76
C GLU A 144 -15.58 1.47 -10.46
N ALA A 145 -15.83 1.82 -9.19
CA ALA A 145 -17.09 2.44 -8.78
C ALA A 145 -17.21 3.93 -9.13
N LEU A 146 -16.10 4.68 -9.05
CA LEU A 146 -16.13 6.13 -9.22
C LEU A 146 -15.73 6.58 -10.63
N ARG A 147 -14.90 5.81 -11.35
CA ARG A 147 -14.40 6.24 -12.67
C ARG A 147 -15.49 6.54 -13.70
N PRO A 148 -16.64 5.86 -13.74
CA PRO A 148 -17.72 6.21 -14.66
C PRO A 148 -18.32 7.61 -14.43
N ARG A 149 -18.16 8.18 -13.23
CA ARG A 149 -18.71 9.49 -12.83
C ARG A 149 -17.66 10.59 -12.69
N TYR A 150 -16.40 10.22 -12.40
CA TYR A 150 -15.33 11.15 -12.05
C TYR A 150 -14.11 10.92 -12.95
N ALA A 151 -13.84 11.87 -13.84
CA ALA A 151 -12.70 11.81 -14.77
C ALA A 151 -11.36 12.08 -14.07
N GLU A 152 -11.39 12.70 -12.90
CA GLU A 152 -10.23 13.10 -12.09
C GLU A 152 -9.39 11.90 -11.67
N LEU A 153 -10.01 10.72 -11.52
CA LEU A 153 -9.28 9.49 -11.25
C LEU A 153 -8.27 9.14 -12.36
N LYS A 154 -8.58 9.46 -13.62
CA LYS A 154 -7.62 9.30 -14.72
C LYS A 154 -6.43 10.25 -14.55
N VAL A 155 -6.68 11.48 -14.14
CA VAL A 155 -5.62 12.48 -13.89
C VAL A 155 -4.68 12.00 -12.79
N VAL A 156 -5.21 11.39 -11.72
CA VAL A 156 -4.37 10.79 -10.66
C VAL A 156 -3.59 9.57 -11.19
N MET A 157 -4.23 8.70 -11.98
CA MET A 157 -3.55 7.55 -12.60
C MET A 157 -2.37 7.97 -13.48
N GLU A 158 -2.55 9.01 -14.30
CA GLU A 158 -1.52 9.50 -15.22
C GLU A 158 -0.28 10.10 -14.51
N GLN A 159 -0.37 10.35 -13.20
CA GLN A 159 0.76 10.77 -12.36
C GLN A 159 1.57 9.59 -11.80
N ILE A 160 1.11 8.35 -11.98
CA ILE A 160 1.80 7.17 -11.48
C ILE A 160 3.09 6.95 -12.30
N PRO A 161 4.25 6.75 -11.64
CA PRO A 161 5.51 6.43 -12.31
C PRO A 161 5.39 5.16 -13.17
N ASP A 162 6.08 5.15 -14.32
CA ASP A 162 6.15 4.00 -15.24
C ASP A 162 4.80 3.52 -15.81
N LEU A 163 3.76 4.36 -15.76
CA LEU A 163 2.46 4.04 -16.35
C LEU A 163 2.52 4.02 -17.89
N GLN A 164 2.09 2.91 -18.47
CA GLN A 164 1.79 2.82 -19.90
C GLN A 164 0.41 3.40 -20.20
N ARG A 165 0.34 4.55 -20.90
CA ARG A 165 -0.93 5.23 -21.19
C ARG A 165 -1.89 4.39 -22.03
N GLU A 166 -1.37 3.67 -23.02
CA GLU A 166 -2.19 2.81 -23.88
C GLU A 166 -2.88 1.69 -23.10
N SER A 167 -2.18 1.07 -22.12
CA SER A 167 -2.77 0.01 -21.31
C SER A 167 -3.84 0.56 -20.36
N LEU A 168 -3.68 1.79 -19.86
CA LEU A 168 -4.72 2.50 -19.11
C LEU A 168 -5.97 2.73 -19.99
N GLU A 169 -5.81 3.23 -21.21
CA GLU A 169 -6.93 3.46 -22.14
C GLU A 169 -7.67 2.16 -22.50
N GLN A 170 -6.94 1.07 -22.72
CA GLN A 170 -7.52 -0.26 -22.94
C GLN A 170 -8.26 -0.80 -21.72
N PHE A 171 -7.79 -0.48 -20.51
CA PHE A 171 -8.48 -0.84 -19.28
C PHE A 171 -9.78 -0.01 -19.12
N GLU A 172 -9.72 1.31 -19.33
CA GLU A 172 -10.87 2.21 -19.20
C GLU A 172 -11.97 1.92 -20.23
N SER A 173 -11.62 1.66 -21.49
CA SER A 173 -12.60 1.35 -22.54
C SER A 173 -13.43 0.10 -22.20
N LYS A 174 -12.80 -0.92 -21.60
CA LYS A 174 -13.49 -2.11 -21.09
C LYS A 174 -14.28 -1.83 -19.82
N LEU A 175 -13.76 -0.97 -18.93
CA LEU A 175 -14.42 -0.59 -17.70
C LEU A 175 -15.73 0.17 -17.96
N LEU A 176 -15.70 1.16 -18.86
CA LEU A 176 -16.83 2.04 -19.17
C LEU A 176 -17.86 1.39 -20.11
N ASN A 177 -17.52 0.28 -20.75
CA ASN A 177 -18.42 -0.45 -21.63
C ASN A 177 -18.73 -1.85 -21.06
N PRO A 178 -19.86 -2.03 -20.35
CA PRO A 178 -20.24 -3.31 -19.75
C PRO A 178 -20.31 -4.46 -20.77
N THR A 179 -20.62 -4.17 -22.04
CA THR A 179 -20.69 -5.20 -23.09
C THR A 179 -19.33 -5.81 -23.45
N LEU A 180 -18.24 -5.09 -23.15
CA LEU A 180 -16.86 -5.55 -23.34
C LEU A 180 -16.30 -6.28 -22.10
N GLN A 181 -17.01 -6.26 -20.97
CA GLN A 181 -16.58 -6.90 -19.72
C GLN A 181 -16.85 -8.41 -19.73
N LYS A 182 -16.14 -9.15 -20.59
CA LYS A 182 -16.19 -10.63 -20.63
C LYS A 182 -15.09 -11.29 -19.79
N VAL A 183 -14.27 -10.50 -19.10
CA VAL A 183 -13.06 -10.95 -18.41
C VAL A 183 -13.34 -11.14 -16.92
N ALA A 184 -12.93 -12.28 -16.37
CA ALA A 184 -13.06 -12.59 -14.94
C ALA A 184 -12.42 -11.50 -14.05
N ASP A 185 -13.07 -11.15 -12.94
CA ASP A 185 -12.66 -10.09 -12.00
C ASP A 185 -11.23 -10.22 -11.53
N LYS A 186 -10.76 -11.46 -11.29
CA LYS A 186 -9.37 -11.73 -10.95
C LYS A 186 -8.40 -11.16 -11.98
N ARG A 187 -8.65 -11.39 -13.27
CA ARG A 187 -7.81 -10.90 -14.36
C ARG A 187 -7.88 -9.38 -14.50
N ARG A 188 -9.05 -8.77 -14.24
CA ARG A 188 -9.23 -7.31 -14.26
C ARG A 188 -8.39 -6.65 -13.16
N LYS A 189 -8.47 -7.20 -11.94
CA LYS A 189 -7.66 -6.75 -10.80
C LYS A 189 -6.16 -6.92 -11.05
N ASP A 190 -5.73 -8.05 -11.63
CA ASP A 190 -4.32 -8.26 -11.96
C ASP A 190 -3.82 -7.27 -13.02
N HIS A 191 -4.64 -6.93 -14.02
CA HIS A 191 -4.31 -5.88 -14.99
C HIS A 191 -4.20 -4.51 -14.32
N PHE A 192 -5.17 -4.17 -13.46
CA PHE A 192 -5.16 -2.92 -12.69
C PHE A 192 -3.92 -2.81 -11.79
N LYS A 193 -3.53 -3.90 -11.11
CA LYS A 193 -2.31 -3.94 -10.29
C LYS A 193 -1.06 -3.53 -11.08
N ARG A 194 -0.96 -3.94 -12.36
CA ARG A 194 0.17 -3.53 -13.22
C ARG A 194 0.16 -2.04 -13.54
N LEU A 195 -1.02 -1.44 -13.72
CA LEU A 195 -1.15 0.00 -13.98
C LEU A 195 -0.66 0.85 -12.80
N ILE A 196 -0.89 0.38 -11.57
CA ILE A 196 -0.48 1.09 -10.35
C ILE A 196 0.86 0.61 -9.77
N ALA A 197 1.61 -0.21 -10.50
CA ALA A 197 2.82 -0.85 -9.99
C ALA A 197 3.90 0.17 -9.54
N GLY A 198 3.98 1.33 -10.18
CA GLY A 198 4.89 2.41 -9.79
C GLY A 198 4.60 3.02 -8.41
N CYS A 199 3.43 2.76 -7.83
CA CYS A 199 3.09 3.17 -6.46
C CYS A 199 3.35 2.08 -5.42
N ILE A 200 3.72 0.85 -5.81
CA ILE A 200 3.96 -0.22 -4.85
C ILE A 200 5.29 0.03 -4.14
N GLY A 201 5.23 0.27 -2.83
CA GLY A 201 6.41 0.45 -1.99
C GLY A 201 7.38 -0.71 -2.14
N LYS A 202 8.67 -0.39 -2.31
CA LYS A 202 9.77 -1.34 -2.40
C LYS A 202 10.48 -1.44 -1.06
N SER A 203 11.08 -2.59 -0.78
CA SER A 203 11.88 -2.77 0.44
C SER A 203 13.13 -1.88 0.43
N LEU A 204 13.65 -1.50 1.60
CA LEU A 204 14.87 -0.71 1.70
C LEU A 204 16.04 -1.36 0.92
N GLY A 205 16.17 -2.69 0.98
CA GLY A 205 17.20 -3.42 0.24
C GLY A 205 17.07 -3.30 -1.29
N GLU A 206 15.86 -3.16 -1.82
CA GLU A 206 15.62 -2.91 -3.25
C GLU A 206 15.84 -1.44 -3.62
N GLN A 207 15.48 -0.51 -2.72
CA GLN A 207 15.68 0.93 -2.93
C GLN A 207 17.17 1.31 -2.92
N PHE A 208 17.96 0.68 -2.07
CA PHE A 208 19.41 0.91 -1.96
C PHE A 208 20.26 -0.06 -2.78
N ARG A 209 19.65 -0.97 -3.57
CA ARG A 209 20.40 -1.66 -4.62
C ARG A 209 20.84 -0.64 -5.63
N LYS A 210 22.10 -0.20 -5.51
CA LYS A 210 22.78 0.56 -6.56
C LYS A 210 22.72 -0.29 -7.82
N GLU A 211 21.94 0.14 -8.81
CA GLU A 211 21.89 -0.53 -10.10
C GLU A 211 23.20 -0.25 -10.83
N VAL A 212 24.26 -0.99 -10.49
CA VAL A 212 25.57 -0.86 -11.12
C VAL A 212 25.64 -1.84 -12.28
N HIS A 213 25.26 -1.38 -13.47
CA HIS A 213 25.54 -2.09 -14.71
C HIS A 213 27.03 -1.88 -15.07
N ILE A 214 27.95 -2.51 -14.32
CA ILE A 214 29.39 -2.41 -14.61
C ILE A 214 29.71 -3.37 -15.74
N ARG A 215 29.70 -2.87 -16.98
CA ARG A 215 30.04 -3.66 -18.17
C ARG A 215 31.49 -4.15 -18.19
N ASN A 216 32.36 -3.64 -17.30
CA ASN A 216 33.78 -3.98 -17.23
C ASN A 216 34.25 -4.08 -15.77
N LEU A 217 33.65 -4.95 -14.96
CA LEU A 217 34.28 -5.36 -13.70
C LEU A 217 35.39 -6.38 -14.03
N PRO A 218 36.67 -6.11 -13.68
CA PRO A 218 37.70 -7.14 -13.73
C PRO A 218 37.29 -8.32 -12.84
N SER A 219 37.38 -9.55 -13.35
CA SER A 219 37.04 -10.76 -12.58
C SER A 219 37.88 -10.85 -11.31
N LEU A 220 37.25 -10.76 -10.14
CA LEU A 220 37.91 -10.88 -8.84
C LEU A 220 38.26 -12.32 -8.44
N PHE A 221 37.88 -13.31 -9.26
CA PHE A 221 38.22 -14.70 -9.02
C PHE A 221 39.03 -15.23 -10.19
N LYS A 222 40.37 -15.23 -10.03
CA LYS A 222 41.18 -16.22 -10.73
C LYS A 222 40.78 -17.57 -10.16
N LYS A 223 40.08 -18.38 -10.95
CA LYS A 223 39.89 -19.81 -10.65
C LYS A 223 41.28 -20.42 -10.59
N VAL A 224 41.82 -20.62 -9.38
CA VAL A 224 42.92 -21.57 -9.19
C VAL A 224 42.32 -22.92 -9.51
N LYS A 225 42.72 -23.46 -10.66
CA LYS A 225 42.41 -24.82 -11.07
C LYS A 225 43.11 -25.74 -10.06
N PRO A 226 42.42 -26.64 -9.35
CA PRO A 226 43.12 -27.63 -8.55
C PRO A 226 43.80 -28.60 -9.54
N SER A 227 45.13 -28.58 -9.62
CA SER A 227 45.84 -29.72 -10.22
C SER A 227 45.96 -30.79 -9.14
N LEU A 228 45.18 -31.85 -9.31
CA LEU A 228 45.48 -33.13 -8.68
C LEU A 228 46.75 -33.67 -9.34
N GLU A 229 47.90 -33.60 -8.66
CA GLU A 229 48.98 -34.59 -8.79
C GLU A 229 49.61 -34.82 -7.41
N THR A 230 49.23 -35.97 -6.86
CA THR A 230 49.92 -36.86 -5.93
C THR A 230 51.46 -36.80 -6.03
N ASP A 231 52.20 -36.50 -4.95
CA ASP A 231 52.86 -37.47 -4.05
C ASP A 231 54.03 -36.85 -3.25
N MET A 232 54.13 -37.27 -1.97
CA MET A 232 55.33 -37.36 -1.11
C MET A 232 56.14 -36.09 -0.78
N LEU A 233 56.15 -35.70 0.51
CA LEU A 233 57.28 -35.90 1.44
C LEU A 233 56.98 -35.26 2.81
N GLU A 234 57.25 -36.03 3.86
CA GLU A 234 57.23 -35.66 5.29
C GLU A 234 58.22 -34.53 5.58
N ASN A 235 57.84 -33.57 6.44
CA ASN A 235 58.58 -33.30 7.68
C ASN A 235 57.89 -32.23 8.55
N GLU A 236 58.05 -32.47 9.84
CA GLU A 236 57.60 -31.74 11.02
C GLU A 236 57.97 -30.25 10.99
N ASP A 237 57.06 -29.40 11.47
CA ASP A 237 57.24 -28.72 12.75
C ASP A 237 56.02 -27.82 13.02
N GLY A 238 55.39 -28.09 14.16
CA GLY A 238 54.17 -27.42 14.58
C GLY A 238 54.44 -26.00 15.05
N GLU A 239 53.54 -25.09 14.69
CA GLU A 239 53.14 -23.94 15.51
C GLU A 239 52.03 -23.20 14.76
N GLY A 240 50.79 -23.29 15.25
CA GLY A 240 49.71 -22.50 14.69
C GLY A 240 48.32 -23.04 15.00
N LEU A 241 47.72 -22.50 16.06
CA LEU A 241 46.27 -22.30 16.33
C LEU A 241 45.82 -22.70 17.74
N THR A 242 46.67 -23.34 18.56
CA THR A 242 46.30 -23.71 19.93
C THR A 242 46.42 -22.59 20.96
N THR A 243 46.99 -21.44 20.62
CA THR A 243 47.13 -20.29 21.53
C THR A 243 45.95 -19.31 21.53
N LEU A 244 44.89 -19.57 20.75
CA LEU A 244 43.77 -18.63 20.62
C LEU A 244 42.66 -18.80 21.69
N PHE A 245 42.76 -19.80 22.56
CA PHE A 245 41.69 -20.14 23.51
C PHE A 245 42.21 -20.58 24.88
N GLU A 246 43.17 -19.86 25.45
CA GLU A 246 43.41 -19.98 26.90
C GLU A 246 42.57 -18.94 27.68
N PRO A 247 42.00 -19.35 28.84
CA PRO A 247 40.92 -18.67 29.56
C PRO A 247 41.33 -17.41 30.34
#